data_AF-A0A2P1IQ76-F1
#
_entry.id   AF-A0A2P1IQ76-F1
#
_cell.length_a   1.000
_cell.length_b   1.000
_cell.length_c   1.000
_cell.angle_alpha   90.00
_cell.angle_beta   90.00
_cell.angle_gamma   90.00
#
_symmetry.space_group_name_H-M   'P 1'
#
loop_
_entity.id
_entity.type
_entity.pdbx_description
1 polymer ?
#
loop_
_entity_poly.entity_id
_entity_poly.type
_entity_poly.pdbx_seq_one_letter_code
_entity_poly.pdbx_strand_id
1 'polypeptide(L)'
;MLLTVVIGLLEVAATDDSGCMPFSDEAATYKYVAKGPKNIEIPAQIDNSGMYPDYTHVKRFCKGLHGEDTTGWFVGICLASQWYYYEGVQECDDRRCSPLPTNDTVSFEYLKATVNPGIIFNITVHPDASGKYPELTYIKRICKNFPTDSNVQGHIIGMCYNAEWQFSSTPTCPASGCPPLPDDGIVFYEYYGYAGDRHTVGPVVTKDSSGNYPSPTHARRRCRALSQKADTGEFVAICYKSCTTGESHWQYYKYIKNCPDPRCKPLKADESVRYEYFTMANETGKKEGTPAQVDKGGKYSQHTCVRKFCDKSPYTCSVKGPIFGECLDGQWNFTALDECLNARGCDGGDLFNKLGFEIVMVREGEGSDSYKDDYVRFYTTGSKVNAECKGKTVRLECSNGEWHDSETRTVHRCTSEGIRHYEGYSLILE
;
A
#
# COMPACT_ATOMS: atom_id res chain seq x y z
N MET A 1 42.19 -12.27 -103.82
CA MET A 1 40.92 -13.02 -103.80
C MET A 1 41.19 -14.36 -103.14
N LEU A 2 41.02 -14.44 -101.81
CA LEU A 2 40.39 -15.54 -101.07
C LEU A 2 40.31 -15.07 -99.60
N LEU A 3 39.09 -15.00 -99.09
CA LEU A 3 38.75 -14.58 -97.74
C LEU A 3 39.00 -15.77 -96.81
N THR A 4 39.95 -15.67 -95.88
CA THR A 4 40.09 -16.66 -94.80
C THR A 4 39.44 -16.08 -93.55
N VAL A 5 38.22 -16.54 -93.27
CA VAL A 5 37.50 -16.26 -92.03
C VAL A 5 38.20 -17.03 -90.91
N VAL A 6 38.90 -16.33 -90.04
CA VAL A 6 39.34 -16.87 -88.76
C VAL A 6 38.16 -16.73 -87.80
N ILE A 7 37.41 -17.82 -87.62
CA ILE A 7 36.46 -17.93 -86.52
C ILE A 7 37.31 -18.15 -85.27
N GLY A 8 37.42 -17.12 -84.44
CA GLY A 8 37.92 -17.27 -83.08
C GLY A 8 37.00 -18.23 -82.33
N LEU A 9 37.54 -19.38 -81.96
CA LEU A 9 36.96 -20.22 -80.92
C LEU A 9 37.08 -19.44 -79.61
N LEU A 10 36.01 -18.71 -79.28
CA LEU A 10 35.67 -18.42 -77.90
C LEU A 10 35.46 -19.77 -77.21
N GLU A 11 36.48 -20.24 -76.50
CA GLU A 11 36.23 -21.12 -75.36
C GLU A 11 35.46 -20.28 -74.34
N VAL A 12 34.13 -20.36 -74.42
CA VAL A 12 33.26 -20.01 -73.32
C VAL A 12 33.59 -21.02 -72.24
N ALA A 13 34.48 -20.66 -71.32
CA ALA A 13 34.46 -21.26 -69.99
C ALA A 13 33.07 -20.95 -69.44
N ALA A 14 32.16 -21.92 -69.52
CA ALA A 14 31.02 -21.96 -68.65
C ALA A 14 31.61 -22.02 -67.24
N THR A 15 31.68 -20.88 -66.57
CA THR A 15 31.72 -20.84 -65.11
C THR A 15 30.38 -21.41 -64.68
N ASP A 16 30.34 -22.73 -64.46
CA ASP A 16 29.30 -23.32 -63.64
C ASP A 16 29.42 -22.60 -62.29
N ASP A 17 28.49 -21.68 -62.04
CA ASP A 17 28.25 -21.05 -60.74
C ASP A 17 27.70 -22.13 -59.79
N SER A 18 28.51 -23.17 -59.55
CA SER A 18 28.17 -24.34 -58.75
C SER A 18 28.82 -24.23 -57.38
N GLY A 19 28.05 -23.82 -56.38
CA GLY A 19 28.53 -23.67 -55.02
C GLY A 19 27.45 -23.26 -54.05
N CYS A 20 27.74 -23.36 -52.76
CA CYS A 20 26.79 -23.05 -51.69
C CYS A 20 27.16 -21.76 -50.98
N MET A 21 26.16 -20.90 -50.77
CA MET A 21 26.29 -19.69 -49.98
C MET A 21 26.68 -20.00 -48.52
N PRO A 22 27.47 -19.15 -47.85
CA PRO A 22 27.79 -19.34 -46.43
C PRO A 22 26.53 -19.29 -45.57
N PHE A 23 26.49 -20.14 -44.54
CA PHE A 23 25.52 -20.03 -43.45
C PHE A 23 25.67 -18.71 -42.70
N SER A 24 24.52 -18.16 -42.30
CA SER A 24 24.41 -17.03 -41.40
C SER A 24 23.45 -17.40 -40.27
N ASP A 25 23.97 -17.51 -39.05
CA ASP A 25 23.19 -17.78 -37.84
C ASP A 25 23.78 -16.96 -36.69
N GLU A 26 22.91 -16.27 -35.96
CA GLU A 26 23.30 -15.45 -34.83
C GLU A 26 23.79 -16.32 -33.66
N ALA A 27 23.24 -17.52 -33.49
CA ALA A 27 23.54 -18.47 -32.41
C ALA A 27 24.74 -19.40 -32.71
N ALA A 28 25.34 -19.31 -33.90
CA ALA A 28 26.43 -20.21 -34.27
C ALA A 28 27.57 -19.54 -35.05
N THR A 29 28.74 -20.17 -35.04
CA THR A 29 29.81 -19.93 -36.01
C THR A 29 30.04 -21.18 -36.86
N TYR A 30 30.56 -20.99 -38.07
CA TYR A 30 30.71 -22.06 -39.04
C TYR A 30 32.15 -22.13 -39.54
N LYS A 31 32.68 -23.35 -39.59
CA LYS A 31 33.94 -23.67 -40.27
C LYS A 31 33.63 -24.56 -41.46
N TYR A 32 34.19 -24.21 -42.61
CA TYR A 32 33.99 -24.94 -43.85
C TYR A 32 35.24 -25.73 -44.17
N VAL A 33 35.09 -27.01 -44.43
CA VAL A 33 36.22 -27.93 -44.62
C VAL A 33 35.97 -28.89 -45.77
N ALA A 34 37.01 -29.13 -46.56
CA ALA A 34 37.08 -30.28 -47.45
C ALA A 34 37.64 -31.49 -46.67
N LYS A 35 37.06 -32.68 -46.85
CA LYS A 35 37.62 -33.91 -46.29
C LYS A 35 38.75 -34.39 -47.18
N GLY A 36 39.99 -34.32 -46.69
CA GLY A 36 41.15 -34.90 -47.36
C GLY A 36 41.29 -36.41 -47.11
N PRO A 37 42.21 -37.10 -47.80
CA PRO A 37 42.54 -38.49 -47.50
C PRO A 37 42.99 -38.63 -46.04
N LYS A 38 42.50 -39.67 -45.36
CA LYS A 38 42.73 -39.97 -43.92
C LYS A 38 42.05 -39.03 -42.91
N ASN A 39 40.85 -38.52 -43.22
CA ASN A 39 40.03 -37.71 -42.30
C ASN A 39 40.70 -36.40 -41.83
N ILE A 40 41.62 -35.85 -42.63
CA ILE A 40 42.23 -34.55 -42.35
C ILE A 40 41.24 -33.46 -42.75
N GLU A 41 40.91 -32.56 -41.82
CA GLU A 41 40.10 -31.37 -42.08
C GLU A 41 40.96 -30.30 -42.77
N ILE A 42 40.69 -30.03 -44.06
CA ILE A 42 41.37 -28.95 -44.81
C ILE A 42 40.39 -27.77 -44.90
N PRO A 43 40.77 -26.54 -44.50
CA PRO A 43 39.89 -25.38 -44.65
C PRO A 43 39.46 -25.19 -46.10
N ALA A 44 38.16 -25.14 -46.35
CA ALA A 44 37.62 -24.82 -47.67
C ALA A 44 37.71 -23.30 -47.91
N GLN A 45 38.06 -22.91 -49.14
CA GLN A 45 38.11 -21.51 -49.56
C GLN A 45 36.85 -21.17 -50.35
N ILE A 46 36.32 -19.97 -50.13
CA ILE A 46 35.30 -19.39 -50.98
C ILE A 46 35.91 -19.05 -52.34
N ASP A 47 35.16 -19.26 -53.42
CA ASP A 47 35.55 -18.82 -54.75
C ASP A 47 35.33 -17.30 -54.93
N ASN A 48 35.64 -16.80 -56.13
CA ASN A 48 35.50 -15.38 -56.47
C ASN A 48 34.03 -14.87 -56.46
N SER A 49 33.05 -15.78 -56.42
CA SER A 49 31.63 -15.45 -56.30
C SER A 49 31.16 -15.41 -54.84
N GLY A 50 32.02 -15.79 -53.89
CA GLY A 50 31.70 -15.87 -52.47
C GLY A 50 31.02 -17.19 -52.06
N MET A 51 31.04 -18.19 -52.93
CA MET A 51 30.42 -19.49 -52.70
C MET A 51 31.45 -20.56 -52.32
N TYR A 52 31.01 -21.56 -51.55
CA TYR A 52 31.81 -22.75 -51.26
C TYR A 52 31.61 -23.81 -52.34
N PRO A 53 32.69 -24.48 -52.79
CA PRO A 53 32.57 -25.50 -53.83
C PRO A 53 31.78 -26.72 -53.35
N ASP A 54 31.20 -27.44 -54.31
CA ASP A 54 30.58 -28.75 -54.07
C ASP A 54 31.53 -29.69 -53.31
N TYR A 55 30.95 -30.57 -52.49
CA TYR A 55 31.60 -31.44 -51.50
C TYR A 55 32.27 -30.74 -50.31
N THR A 56 32.08 -29.43 -50.14
CA THR A 56 32.46 -28.74 -48.90
C THR A 56 31.57 -29.19 -47.75
N HIS A 57 32.17 -29.61 -46.64
CA HIS A 57 31.46 -29.87 -45.40
C HIS A 57 31.42 -28.62 -44.53
N VAL A 58 30.31 -28.44 -43.82
CA VAL A 58 30.16 -27.37 -42.83
C VAL A 58 30.15 -27.95 -41.41
N LYS A 59 30.95 -27.35 -40.53
CA LYS A 59 31.02 -27.64 -39.11
C LYS A 59 30.48 -26.45 -38.34
N ARG A 60 29.42 -26.64 -37.56
CA ARG A 60 28.76 -25.61 -36.73
C ARG A 60 29.29 -25.67 -35.30
N PHE A 61 29.55 -24.50 -34.73
CA PHE A 61 29.92 -24.32 -33.32
C PHE A 61 28.85 -23.44 -32.69
N CYS A 62 28.09 -23.98 -31.74
CA CYS A 62 27.05 -23.23 -31.05
C CYS A 62 27.69 -22.23 -30.10
N LYS A 63 27.31 -20.95 -30.24
CA LYS A 63 27.79 -19.89 -29.37
C LYS A 63 27.08 -19.99 -28.02
N GLY A 64 27.80 -19.66 -26.95
CA GLY A 64 27.21 -19.48 -25.64
C GLY A 64 27.40 -20.64 -24.68
N LEU A 65 27.77 -21.84 -25.14
CA LEU A 65 28.12 -22.96 -24.27
C LEU A 65 29.61 -22.94 -23.94
N HIS A 66 29.90 -22.91 -22.65
CA HIS A 66 31.27 -22.78 -22.16
C HIS A 66 32.08 -24.07 -22.44
N GLY A 67 32.77 -24.12 -23.59
CA GLY A 67 33.59 -25.25 -24.04
C GLY A 67 33.17 -25.87 -25.38
N GLU A 68 31.94 -25.63 -25.86
CA GLU A 68 31.46 -26.18 -27.14
C GLU A 68 31.99 -25.47 -28.38
N ASP A 69 32.51 -24.24 -28.20
CA ASP A 69 33.26 -23.49 -29.22
C ASP A 69 34.49 -24.28 -29.74
N THR A 70 34.91 -25.34 -29.05
CA THR A 70 36.09 -26.15 -29.41
C THR A 70 35.77 -27.44 -30.16
N THR A 71 34.60 -28.05 -29.93
CA THR A 71 34.33 -29.42 -30.41
C THR A 71 33.67 -29.45 -31.78
N GLY A 72 32.71 -28.53 -32.05
CA GLY A 72 32.01 -28.33 -33.33
C GLY A 72 31.39 -29.59 -33.99
N TRP A 73 30.19 -29.48 -34.56
CA TRP A 73 29.50 -30.62 -35.18
C TRP A 73 29.38 -30.45 -36.69
N PHE A 74 29.60 -31.52 -37.44
CA PHE A 74 29.31 -31.51 -38.88
C PHE A 74 27.80 -31.43 -39.09
N VAL A 75 27.33 -30.40 -39.77
CA VAL A 75 25.88 -30.15 -39.94
C VAL A 75 25.38 -30.37 -41.36
N GLY A 76 26.28 -30.37 -42.35
CA GLY A 76 25.89 -30.62 -43.72
C GLY A 76 27.06 -30.64 -44.70
N ILE A 77 26.71 -30.87 -45.96
CA ILE A 77 27.61 -30.90 -47.12
C ILE A 77 26.98 -30.13 -48.28
N CYS A 78 27.80 -29.37 -49.01
CA CYS A 78 27.40 -28.69 -50.23
C CYS A 78 27.35 -29.69 -51.38
N LEU A 79 26.20 -29.86 -52.03
CA LEU A 79 26.06 -30.68 -53.23
C LEU A 79 25.11 -29.99 -54.20
N ALA A 80 25.43 -29.96 -55.49
CA ALA A 80 24.57 -29.35 -56.51
C ALA A 80 24.11 -27.92 -56.13
N SER A 81 25.03 -27.12 -55.60
CA SER A 81 24.77 -25.74 -55.12
C SER A 81 23.76 -25.62 -53.98
N GLN A 82 23.50 -26.70 -53.23
CA GLN A 82 22.60 -26.70 -52.07
C GLN A 82 23.23 -27.37 -50.85
N TRP A 83 22.88 -26.89 -49.66
CA TRP A 83 23.28 -27.52 -48.40
C TRP A 83 22.36 -28.70 -48.07
N TYR A 84 22.96 -29.89 -48.00
CA TYR A 84 22.31 -31.09 -47.51
C TYR A 84 22.70 -31.34 -46.06
N TYR A 85 21.71 -31.36 -45.16
CA TYR A 85 21.93 -31.54 -43.73
C TYR A 85 22.12 -33.00 -43.34
N TYR A 86 23.01 -33.26 -42.38
CA TYR A 86 23.14 -34.59 -41.79
C TYR A 86 21.97 -34.93 -40.86
N GLU A 87 21.63 -36.21 -40.75
CA GLU A 87 20.56 -36.67 -39.87
C GLU A 87 20.93 -36.46 -38.39
N GLY A 88 19.96 -36.02 -37.59
CA GLY A 88 20.14 -35.79 -36.15
C GLY A 88 20.79 -34.45 -35.76
N VAL A 89 20.96 -33.53 -36.72
CA VAL A 89 21.50 -32.19 -36.46
C VAL A 89 20.48 -31.33 -35.70
N GLN A 90 20.76 -31.03 -34.42
CA GLN A 90 19.96 -30.11 -33.60
C GLN A 90 20.42 -28.66 -33.77
N GLU A 91 19.49 -27.72 -33.91
CA GLU A 91 19.77 -26.28 -33.96
C GLU A 91 20.50 -25.79 -32.69
N CYS A 92 21.27 -24.72 -32.83
CA CYS A 92 21.93 -24.12 -31.68
C CYS A 92 20.90 -23.25 -30.93
N ASP A 93 20.58 -23.64 -29.70
CA ASP A 93 19.84 -22.74 -28.81
C ASP A 93 20.71 -21.54 -28.48
N ASP A 94 20.17 -20.32 -28.60
CA ASP A 94 20.86 -19.15 -28.06
C ASP A 94 20.78 -19.19 -26.53
N ARG A 95 21.90 -19.52 -25.88
CA ARG A 95 22.03 -19.58 -24.41
C ARG A 95 22.70 -18.36 -23.81
N ARG A 96 22.98 -17.34 -24.62
CA ARG A 96 23.71 -16.14 -24.22
C ARG A 96 22.77 -15.12 -23.60
N CYS A 97 23.25 -14.41 -22.59
CA CYS A 97 22.45 -13.41 -21.89
C CYS A 97 22.74 -11.99 -22.41
N SER A 98 21.68 -11.21 -22.60
CA SER A 98 21.78 -9.79 -22.93
C SER A 98 22.39 -8.98 -21.77
N PRO A 99 23.10 -7.87 -22.03
CA PRO A 99 23.63 -7.00 -20.99
C PRO A 99 22.51 -6.46 -20.09
N LEU A 100 22.84 -6.23 -18.83
CA LEU A 100 21.92 -5.60 -17.88
C LEU A 100 21.94 -4.08 -18.07
N PRO A 101 20.78 -3.42 -17.94
CA PRO A 101 20.70 -1.97 -18.05
C PRO A 101 21.44 -1.31 -16.90
N THR A 102 22.37 -0.41 -17.22
CA THR A 102 23.08 0.42 -16.24
C THR A 102 22.39 1.78 -16.08
N ASN A 103 22.59 2.43 -14.94
CA ASN A 103 22.05 3.77 -14.68
C ASN A 103 23.04 4.59 -13.82
N ASP A 104 22.60 5.73 -13.30
CA ASP A 104 23.45 6.63 -12.50
C ASP A 104 23.89 6.04 -11.16
N THR A 105 23.20 5.01 -10.66
CA THR A 105 23.46 4.42 -9.33
C THR A 105 24.13 3.04 -9.42
N VAL A 106 23.96 2.31 -10.53
CA VAL A 106 24.51 0.96 -10.71
C VAL A 106 25.18 0.77 -12.07
N SER A 107 26.30 0.06 -12.05
CA SER A 107 26.94 -0.55 -13.22
C SER A 107 27.28 -2.02 -12.95
N PHE A 108 27.52 -2.79 -14.00
CA PHE A 108 27.81 -4.23 -13.89
C PHE A 108 29.16 -4.56 -14.52
N GLU A 109 29.90 -5.44 -13.85
CA GLU A 109 31.10 -6.07 -14.36
C GLU A 109 30.82 -7.56 -14.57
N TYR A 110 31.19 -8.07 -15.73
CA TYR A 110 30.93 -9.44 -16.13
C TYR A 110 32.19 -10.27 -15.96
N LEU A 111 32.11 -11.34 -15.19
CA LEU A 111 33.26 -12.10 -14.74
C LEU A 111 33.10 -13.59 -15.05
N LYS A 112 34.22 -14.27 -15.19
CA LYS A 112 34.28 -15.72 -15.28
C LYS A 112 34.87 -16.30 -14.01
N ALA A 113 34.27 -17.38 -13.54
CA ALA A 113 34.80 -18.16 -12.43
C ALA A 113 35.98 -19.03 -12.88
N THR A 114 37.07 -18.97 -12.12
CA THR A 114 38.18 -19.92 -12.19
C THR A 114 38.14 -20.79 -10.95
N VAL A 115 38.23 -22.12 -11.12
CA VAL A 115 38.17 -23.09 -10.01
C VAL A 115 39.55 -23.67 -9.76
N ASN A 116 40.35 -23.03 -8.88
CA ASN A 116 41.45 -23.67 -8.12
C ASN A 116 42.23 -22.67 -7.24
N PRO A 117 42.40 -22.85 -5.92
CA PRO A 117 41.78 -23.83 -4.99
C PRO A 117 40.44 -23.35 -4.38
N GLY A 118 39.85 -22.28 -4.93
CA GLY A 118 38.51 -21.78 -4.61
C GLY A 118 37.89 -21.15 -5.86
N ILE A 119 36.64 -20.68 -5.77
CA ILE A 119 36.01 -19.94 -6.88
C ILE A 119 36.56 -18.52 -6.86
N ILE A 120 37.32 -18.17 -7.91
CA ILE A 120 37.90 -16.84 -8.08
C ILE A 120 37.26 -16.19 -9.30
N PHE A 121 36.73 -14.97 -9.14
CA PHE A 121 36.16 -14.17 -10.22
C PHE A 121 37.16 -13.09 -10.64
N ASN A 122 38.18 -13.46 -11.41
CA ASN A 122 39.30 -12.57 -11.78
C ASN A 122 39.43 -12.30 -13.27
N ILE A 123 38.59 -12.91 -14.11
CA ILE A 123 38.65 -12.74 -15.56
C ILE A 123 37.42 -11.96 -15.99
N THR A 124 37.62 -10.74 -16.51
CA THR A 124 36.56 -9.96 -17.13
C THR A 124 36.15 -10.62 -18.45
N VAL A 125 34.84 -10.77 -18.65
CA VAL A 125 34.23 -11.29 -19.86
C VAL A 125 33.72 -10.11 -20.68
N HIS A 126 34.02 -10.10 -21.98
CA HIS A 126 33.44 -9.16 -22.92
C HIS A 126 32.30 -9.82 -23.69
N PRO A 127 31.27 -9.06 -24.10
CA PRO A 127 30.22 -9.60 -24.94
C PRO A 127 30.77 -10.01 -26.30
N ASP A 128 30.12 -10.96 -26.96
CA ASP A 128 30.47 -11.36 -28.31
C ASP A 128 30.02 -10.30 -29.36
N ALA A 129 30.19 -10.61 -30.65
CA ALA A 129 29.84 -9.70 -31.74
C ALA A 129 28.34 -9.33 -31.79
N SER A 130 27.45 -10.11 -31.15
CA SER A 130 26.02 -9.79 -31.01
C SER A 130 25.71 -8.94 -29.78
N GLY A 131 26.72 -8.63 -28.97
CA GLY A 131 26.57 -7.87 -27.74
C GLY A 131 26.10 -8.71 -26.54
N LYS A 132 26.05 -10.04 -26.65
CA LYS A 132 25.58 -10.95 -25.59
C LYS A 132 26.74 -11.65 -24.88
N TYR A 133 26.50 -12.08 -23.64
CA TYR A 133 27.46 -12.79 -22.80
C TYR A 133 27.24 -14.30 -22.84
N PRO A 134 28.31 -15.12 -22.87
CA PRO A 134 28.18 -16.57 -22.85
C PRO A 134 27.62 -17.09 -21.52
N GLU A 135 27.10 -18.31 -21.55
CA GLU A 135 26.65 -19.03 -20.36
C GLU A 135 27.79 -19.16 -19.33
N LEU A 136 27.41 -19.23 -18.05
CA LEU A 136 28.34 -19.23 -16.91
C LEU A 136 29.16 -17.93 -16.76
N THR A 137 28.76 -16.85 -17.42
CA THR A 137 29.20 -15.50 -17.07
C THR A 137 28.53 -15.09 -15.77
N TYR A 138 29.30 -14.57 -14.82
CA TYR A 138 28.83 -14.05 -13.54
C TYR A 138 28.72 -12.54 -13.56
N ILE A 139 27.77 -11.99 -12.81
CA ILE A 139 27.57 -10.55 -12.72
C ILE A 139 28.04 -10.06 -11.35
N LYS A 140 29.00 -9.15 -11.38
CA LYS A 140 29.39 -8.34 -10.24
C LYS A 140 28.69 -6.99 -10.31
N ARG A 141 27.94 -6.65 -9.26
CA ARG A 141 27.29 -5.34 -9.14
C ARG A 141 28.28 -4.30 -8.61
N ILE A 142 28.31 -3.14 -9.25
CA ILE A 142 29.10 -1.98 -8.83
C ILE A 142 28.13 -0.84 -8.51
N CYS A 143 28.16 -0.37 -7.27
CA CYS A 143 27.25 0.66 -6.79
C CYS A 143 27.93 2.03 -6.74
N LYS A 144 27.62 2.89 -7.71
CA LYS A 144 28.31 4.17 -7.92
C LYS A 144 28.22 5.13 -6.72
N ASN A 145 27.15 5.01 -5.92
CA ASN A 145 26.91 5.83 -4.74
C ASN A 145 27.65 5.33 -3.47
N PHE A 146 28.40 4.24 -3.56
CA PHE A 146 29.15 3.68 -2.44
C PHE A 146 30.66 3.82 -2.68
N PRO A 147 31.44 4.11 -1.63
CA PRO A 147 32.91 4.05 -1.69
C PRO A 147 33.41 2.72 -2.24
N THR A 148 34.56 2.72 -2.92
CA THR A 148 35.14 1.54 -3.58
C THR A 148 35.49 0.40 -2.61
N ASP A 149 35.75 0.74 -1.35
CA ASP A 149 36.05 -0.14 -0.23
C ASP A 149 34.80 -0.61 0.54
N SER A 150 33.60 -0.19 0.13
CA SER A 150 32.34 -0.60 0.77
C SER A 150 32.03 -2.07 0.49
N ASN A 151 31.54 -2.80 1.49
CA ASN A 151 31.10 -4.20 1.35
C ASN A 151 29.90 -4.39 0.39
N VAL A 152 29.24 -3.30 -0.01
CA VAL A 152 28.22 -3.28 -1.08
C VAL A 152 28.85 -3.50 -2.47
N GLN A 153 30.13 -3.12 -2.62
CA GLN A 153 30.88 -3.28 -3.86
C GLN A 153 31.29 -4.73 -4.05
N GLY A 154 31.21 -5.20 -5.29
CA GLY A 154 31.85 -6.45 -5.67
C GLY A 154 31.11 -7.71 -5.30
N HIS A 155 29.84 -7.60 -4.89
CA HIS A 155 28.98 -8.76 -4.70
C HIS A 155 28.61 -9.39 -6.04
N ILE A 156 28.80 -10.71 -6.15
CA ILE A 156 28.31 -11.50 -7.29
C ILE A 156 26.81 -11.70 -7.10
N ILE A 157 26.02 -11.07 -7.97
CA ILE A 157 24.56 -11.01 -7.82
C ILE A 157 23.82 -12.05 -8.67
N GLY A 158 24.52 -12.73 -9.59
CA GLY A 158 23.90 -13.71 -10.47
C GLY A 158 24.84 -14.30 -11.50
N MET A 159 24.30 -15.22 -12.31
CA MET A 159 25.01 -15.88 -13.42
C MET A 159 24.10 -16.07 -14.64
N CYS A 160 24.68 -16.09 -15.83
CA CYS A 160 23.98 -16.39 -17.07
C CYS A 160 23.78 -17.90 -17.20
N TYR A 161 22.54 -18.33 -17.38
CA TYR A 161 22.19 -19.73 -17.60
C TYR A 161 20.97 -19.82 -18.52
N ASN A 162 21.07 -20.61 -19.61
CA ASN A 162 20.03 -20.75 -20.63
C ASN A 162 19.43 -19.40 -21.11
N ALA A 163 20.28 -18.45 -21.51
CA ALA A 163 19.91 -17.10 -21.96
C ALA A 163 19.20 -16.20 -20.93
N GLU A 164 19.11 -16.62 -19.67
CA GLU A 164 18.54 -15.82 -18.59
C GLU A 164 19.56 -15.56 -17.48
N TRP A 165 19.44 -14.40 -16.86
CA TRP A 165 20.21 -14.08 -15.65
C TRP A 165 19.53 -14.69 -14.43
N GLN A 166 20.19 -15.66 -13.83
CA GLN A 166 19.80 -16.27 -12.56
C GLN A 166 20.40 -15.47 -11.40
N PHE A 167 19.57 -14.73 -10.68
CA PHE A 167 20.00 -13.81 -9.62
C PHE A 167 19.99 -14.47 -8.24
N SER A 168 21.09 -14.33 -7.50
CA SER A 168 21.19 -14.63 -6.07
C SER A 168 20.79 -13.43 -5.19
N SER A 169 20.79 -12.22 -5.74
CA SER A 169 20.39 -10.98 -5.05
C SER A 169 19.92 -9.92 -6.06
N THR A 170 19.30 -8.84 -5.56
CA THR A 170 18.72 -7.81 -6.42
C THR A 170 19.77 -7.12 -7.30
N PRO A 171 19.48 -6.84 -8.58
CA PRO A 171 20.41 -6.15 -9.46
C PRO A 171 20.53 -4.65 -9.16
N THR A 172 19.61 -4.09 -8.37
CA THR A 172 19.64 -2.69 -7.93
C THR A 172 20.56 -2.50 -6.74
N CYS A 173 21.20 -1.33 -6.64
CA CYS A 173 21.99 -0.99 -5.46
C CYS A 173 21.08 -0.65 -4.27
N PRO A 174 21.44 -1.10 -3.06
CA PRO A 174 20.73 -0.71 -1.85
C PRO A 174 20.83 0.80 -1.64
N ALA A 175 19.85 1.37 -0.94
CA ALA A 175 19.89 2.77 -0.56
C ALA A 175 21.12 3.05 0.33
N SER A 176 21.82 4.16 0.08
CA SER A 176 22.74 4.73 1.08
C SER A 176 21.91 5.27 2.24
N GLY A 177 22.19 4.83 3.46
CA GLY A 177 21.45 5.29 4.63
C GLY A 177 20.01 4.77 4.70
N CYS A 178 19.26 5.26 5.66
CA CYS A 178 17.89 4.83 5.93
C CYS A 178 16.87 5.88 5.46
N PRO A 179 15.75 5.46 4.84
CA PRO A 179 14.73 6.39 4.39
C PRO A 179 14.04 7.09 5.57
N PRO A 180 13.38 8.24 5.38
CA PRO A 180 12.62 8.89 6.44
C PRO A 180 11.53 7.96 6.99
N LEU A 181 11.36 7.93 8.32
CA LEU A 181 10.23 7.28 8.96
C LEU A 181 8.92 8.02 8.61
N PRO A 182 7.79 7.29 8.48
CA PRO A 182 6.53 7.86 8.02
C PRO A 182 5.89 8.80 9.05
N ASP A 183 5.55 10.03 8.65
CA ASP A 183 4.72 10.97 9.42
C ASP A 183 3.24 10.70 9.10
N ASP A 184 2.43 10.44 10.13
CA ASP A 184 1.00 10.10 10.02
C ASP A 184 0.08 11.22 10.54
N GLY A 185 0.64 12.41 10.80
CA GLY A 185 -0.08 13.55 11.36
C GLY A 185 -0.28 13.50 12.87
N ILE A 186 -0.02 12.37 13.53
CA ILE A 186 0.02 12.23 15.00
C ILE A 186 1.47 12.30 15.46
N VAL A 187 2.36 11.74 14.65
CA VAL A 187 3.76 11.52 14.97
C VAL A 187 4.64 12.18 13.93
N PHE A 188 5.65 12.93 14.37
CA PHE A 188 6.73 13.39 13.50
C PHE A 188 8.10 12.98 14.06
N TYR A 189 9.11 13.00 13.21
CA TYR A 189 10.45 12.51 13.55
C TYR A 189 11.50 13.60 13.33
N GLU A 190 12.35 13.76 14.33
CA GLU A 190 13.59 14.52 14.27
C GLU A 190 14.76 13.54 14.17
N TYR A 191 15.85 13.93 13.49
CA TYR A 191 16.96 13.02 13.20
C TYR A 191 18.27 13.59 13.72
N TYR A 192 19.00 12.77 14.49
CA TYR A 192 20.21 13.18 15.20
C TYR A 192 21.30 12.13 15.07
N GLY A 193 22.57 12.54 15.06
CA GLY A 193 23.70 11.62 15.03
C GLY A 193 23.81 10.82 16.32
N TYR A 194 24.36 9.61 16.23
CA TYR A 194 24.63 8.80 17.42
C TYR A 194 25.64 9.50 18.35
N ALA A 195 25.28 9.63 19.63
CA ALA A 195 26.10 10.30 20.65
C ALA A 195 26.53 9.34 21.77
N GLY A 196 26.81 8.07 21.44
CA GLY A 196 27.31 7.08 22.41
C GLY A 196 26.22 6.31 23.15
N ASP A 197 25.03 6.90 23.34
CA ASP A 197 23.87 6.24 23.93
C ASP A 197 22.54 6.73 23.34
N ARG A 198 21.45 6.03 23.65
CA ARG A 198 20.09 6.29 23.11
C ARG A 198 19.33 7.45 23.77
N HIS A 199 19.84 8.03 24.86
CA HIS A 199 19.20 9.10 25.63
C HIS A 199 19.86 10.45 25.37
N THR A 200 21.08 10.45 24.87
CA THR A 200 21.83 11.65 24.51
C THR A 200 21.48 12.13 23.10
N VAL A 201 21.13 13.41 22.99
CA VAL A 201 20.83 14.05 21.71
C VAL A 201 22.15 14.46 21.06
N GLY A 202 22.49 13.82 19.94
CA GLY A 202 23.63 14.19 19.12
C GLY A 202 23.35 15.38 18.19
N PRO A 203 24.26 15.69 17.26
CA PRO A 203 24.07 16.77 16.30
C PRO A 203 22.90 16.45 15.36
N VAL A 204 22.17 17.47 14.89
CA VAL A 204 21.11 17.29 13.88
C VAL A 204 21.73 16.72 12.60
N VAL A 205 21.09 15.70 12.03
CA VAL A 205 21.53 15.08 10.78
C VAL A 205 20.55 15.44 9.67
N THR A 206 21.08 15.89 8.54
CA THR A 206 20.32 16.12 7.32
C THR A 206 20.41 14.92 6.39
N LYS A 207 19.42 14.81 5.51
CA LYS A 207 19.41 13.79 4.46
C LYS A 207 20.61 13.96 3.52
N ASP A 208 21.08 12.86 2.97
CA ASP A 208 22.02 12.84 1.87
C ASP A 208 21.34 13.24 0.55
N SER A 209 22.12 13.27 -0.55
CA SER A 209 21.63 13.59 -1.90
C SER A 209 20.56 12.62 -2.42
N SER A 210 20.43 11.44 -1.81
CA SER A 210 19.41 10.43 -2.14
C SER A 210 18.17 10.55 -1.25
N GLY A 211 18.12 11.54 -0.35
CA GLY A 211 16.98 11.76 0.54
C GLY A 211 16.94 10.86 1.78
N ASN A 212 18.04 10.15 2.07
CA ASN A 212 18.15 9.18 3.17
C ASN A 212 19.07 9.70 4.29
N TYR A 213 18.96 9.12 5.49
CA TYR A 213 19.79 9.48 6.64
C TYR A 213 21.00 8.54 6.76
N PRO A 214 22.24 9.07 6.86
CA PRO A 214 23.43 8.24 6.98
C PRO A 214 23.47 7.45 8.28
N SER A 215 24.18 6.32 8.29
CA SER A 215 24.44 5.58 9.53
C SER A 215 25.67 6.14 10.27
N PRO A 216 25.68 6.23 11.62
CA PRO A 216 24.56 5.97 12.53
C PRO A 216 23.74 7.24 12.83
N THR A 217 22.45 7.22 12.47
CA THR A 217 21.48 8.28 12.79
C THR A 217 20.36 7.73 13.67
N HIS A 218 20.02 8.44 14.73
CA HIS A 218 18.85 8.24 15.55
C HIS A 218 17.62 8.96 15.01
N ALA A 219 16.46 8.30 15.08
CA ALA A 219 15.16 8.92 14.91
C ALA A 219 14.53 9.18 16.29
N ARG A 220 14.32 10.45 16.61
CA ARG A 220 13.57 10.90 17.79
C ARG A 220 12.14 11.20 17.36
N ARG A 221 11.22 10.42 17.90
CA ARG A 221 9.79 10.57 17.67
C ARG A 221 9.22 11.64 18.59
N ARG A 222 8.36 12.50 18.05
CA ARG A 222 7.53 13.46 18.78
C ARG A 222 6.05 13.19 18.53
N CYS A 223 5.24 13.32 19.57
CA CYS A 223 3.79 13.15 19.54
C CYS A 223 3.12 14.52 19.51
N ARG A 224 2.34 14.84 18.47
CA ARG A 224 1.66 16.14 18.35
C ARG A 224 0.59 16.40 19.42
N ALA A 225 0.03 15.33 20.00
CA ALA A 225 -1.00 15.37 21.05
C ALA A 225 -0.55 16.04 22.35
N LEU A 226 0.73 15.91 22.65
CA LEU A 226 1.36 16.55 23.79
C LEU A 226 1.85 17.89 23.25
N SER A 227 1.18 19.00 23.60
CA SER A 227 1.56 20.35 23.10
C SER A 227 3.08 20.53 23.05
N GLN A 228 3.59 21.32 22.08
CA GLN A 228 5.03 21.51 21.82
C GLN A 228 5.88 21.85 23.06
N LYS A 229 5.28 22.24 24.19
CA LYS A 229 5.97 22.52 25.46
C LYS A 229 6.21 21.30 26.38
N ALA A 230 5.52 20.17 26.20
CA ALA A 230 5.58 19.04 27.15
C ALA A 230 6.20 17.76 26.60
N ASP A 231 6.23 17.56 25.28
CA ASP A 231 6.82 16.36 24.71
C ASP A 231 8.33 16.51 24.56
N THR A 232 9.12 15.87 25.42
CA THR A 232 10.57 15.78 25.22
C THR A 232 10.96 14.86 24.07
N GLY A 233 10.03 14.13 23.46
CA GLY A 233 10.31 13.15 22.40
C GLY A 233 11.10 11.93 22.91
N GLU A 234 11.00 10.83 22.19
CA GLU A 234 11.64 9.55 22.52
C GLU A 234 12.43 9.05 21.32
N PHE A 235 13.66 8.59 21.53
CA PHE A 235 14.42 7.91 20.48
C PHE A 235 13.83 6.53 20.23
N VAL A 236 13.39 6.26 19.00
CA VAL A 236 12.63 5.04 18.68
C VAL A 236 13.36 4.09 17.75
N ALA A 237 14.33 4.59 16.98
CA ALA A 237 15.09 3.79 16.04
C ALA A 237 16.47 4.37 15.81
N ILE A 238 17.38 3.51 15.37
CA ILE A 238 18.73 3.84 14.91
C ILE A 238 18.97 3.24 13.53
N CYS A 239 19.51 4.04 12.62
CA CYS A 239 19.91 3.62 11.30
C CYS A 239 21.27 2.92 11.38
N TYR A 240 21.31 1.62 11.13
CA TYR A 240 22.53 0.82 11.14
C TYR A 240 22.92 0.37 9.75
N LYS A 241 24.21 0.51 9.42
CA LYS A 241 24.84 -0.14 8.28
C LYS A 241 25.26 -1.56 8.66
N SER A 242 24.76 -2.55 7.92
CA SER A 242 25.17 -3.95 8.05
C SER A 242 26.65 -4.12 7.70
N CYS A 243 27.41 -4.77 8.58
CA CYS A 243 28.81 -5.06 8.31
C CYS A 243 29.00 -6.11 7.20
N THR A 244 28.01 -6.97 6.94
CA THR A 244 28.12 -8.05 5.94
C THR A 244 27.64 -7.63 4.57
N THR A 245 26.49 -6.96 4.49
CA THR A 245 25.88 -6.56 3.22
C THR A 245 26.18 -5.10 2.86
N GLY A 246 26.63 -4.30 3.83
CA GLY A 246 26.83 -2.85 3.66
C GLY A 246 25.53 -2.04 3.56
N GLU A 247 24.37 -2.69 3.70
CA GLU A 247 23.04 -2.09 3.59
C GLU A 247 22.65 -1.37 4.88
N SER A 248 21.98 -0.23 4.75
CA SER A 248 21.48 0.53 5.90
C SER A 248 20.00 0.20 6.16
N HIS A 249 19.65 -0.03 7.42
CA HIS A 249 18.26 -0.26 7.84
C HIS A 249 17.98 0.36 9.21
N TRP A 250 16.70 0.68 9.45
CA TRP A 250 16.25 1.10 10.76
C TRP A 250 16.13 -0.09 11.70
N GLN A 251 16.87 -0.04 12.81
CA GLN A 251 16.68 -0.92 13.95
C GLN A 251 15.86 -0.19 15.00
N TYR A 252 14.66 -0.70 15.29
CA TYR A 252 13.77 -0.11 16.29
C TYR A 252 14.16 -0.54 17.71
N TYR A 253 14.12 0.40 18.64
CA TYR A 253 14.31 0.10 20.05
C TYR A 253 13.11 -0.64 20.63
N LYS A 254 13.35 -1.48 21.63
CA LYS A 254 12.30 -2.18 22.37
C LYS A 254 11.62 -1.23 23.37
N TYR A 255 10.36 -1.52 23.67
CA TYR A 255 9.56 -0.85 24.70
C TYR A 255 9.26 0.64 24.47
N ILE A 256 9.23 1.05 23.20
CA ILE A 256 8.77 2.38 22.82
C ILE A 256 7.26 2.48 23.03
N LYS A 257 6.83 3.45 23.85
CA LYS A 257 5.38 3.66 24.12
C LYS A 257 4.69 4.14 22.85
N ASN A 258 3.38 3.94 22.69
CA ASN A 258 2.66 4.58 21.58
C ASN A 258 2.41 6.05 21.92
N CYS A 259 2.41 6.91 20.89
CA CYS A 259 1.95 8.29 21.08
C CYS A 259 0.48 8.29 21.49
N PRO A 260 0.09 9.11 22.47
CA PRO A 260 -1.33 9.31 22.76
C PRO A 260 -2.00 9.90 21.51
N ASP A 261 -3.16 9.37 21.17
CA ASP A 261 -3.96 9.88 20.05
C ASP A 261 -4.88 10.99 20.59
N PRO A 262 -4.69 12.26 20.18
CA PRO A 262 -5.45 13.39 20.73
C PRO A 262 -6.88 13.45 20.15
N ARG A 263 -7.21 12.56 19.22
CA ARG A 263 -8.46 12.57 18.46
C ARG A 263 -9.49 11.69 19.12
N CYS A 264 -10.75 12.12 19.06
CA CYS A 264 -11.85 11.44 19.73
C CYS A 264 -12.58 10.50 18.77
N LYS A 265 -12.98 9.33 19.29
CA LYS A 265 -13.87 8.41 18.56
C LYS A 265 -15.27 9.04 18.43
N PRO A 266 -16.03 8.76 17.36
CA PRO A 266 -17.42 9.16 17.26
C PRO A 266 -18.22 8.67 18.45
N LEU A 267 -19.13 9.50 18.96
CA LEU A 267 -20.11 9.09 19.94
C LEU A 267 -21.08 8.09 19.32
N LYS A 268 -21.52 7.12 20.12
CA LYS A 268 -22.47 6.10 19.70
C LYS A 268 -23.86 6.74 19.56
N ALA A 269 -24.37 6.83 18.33
CA ALA A 269 -25.75 7.19 18.05
C ALA A 269 -26.67 5.95 18.21
N ASP A 270 -27.94 6.20 18.50
CA ASP A 270 -29.02 5.20 18.51
C ASP A 270 -30.31 5.82 17.95
N GLU A 271 -31.41 5.05 17.95
CA GLU A 271 -32.72 5.52 17.42
C GLU A 271 -33.30 6.74 18.15
N SER A 272 -32.77 7.09 19.33
CA SER A 272 -33.24 8.21 20.14
C SER A 272 -32.29 9.40 20.12
N VAL A 273 -31.06 9.22 19.65
CA VAL A 273 -30.01 10.24 19.68
C VAL A 273 -29.17 10.25 18.41
N ARG A 274 -29.10 11.40 17.75
CA ARG A 274 -28.11 11.70 16.71
C ARG A 274 -27.14 12.80 17.14
N TYR A 275 -25.93 12.76 16.59
CA TYR A 275 -24.87 13.73 16.88
C TYR A 275 -24.43 14.44 15.60
N GLU A 276 -24.24 15.76 15.69
CA GLU A 276 -23.61 16.55 14.62
C GLU A 276 -22.28 17.12 15.12
N TYR A 277 -21.25 17.03 14.29
CA TYR A 277 -19.89 17.43 14.63
C TYR A 277 -19.46 18.61 13.77
N PHE A 278 -18.80 19.60 14.38
CA PHE A 278 -18.38 20.82 13.70
C PHE A 278 -17.13 21.42 14.34
N THR A 279 -16.44 22.24 13.57
CA THR A 279 -15.29 23.04 14.03
C THR A 279 -15.76 24.38 14.61
N MET A 280 -14.96 25.00 15.47
CA MET A 280 -15.21 26.37 15.96
C MET A 280 -14.30 27.36 15.27
N ALA A 281 -14.85 28.44 14.73
CA ALA A 281 -14.05 29.51 14.13
C ALA A 281 -13.63 30.53 15.21
N ASN A 282 -12.32 30.55 15.52
CA ASN A 282 -11.52 31.47 16.36
C ASN A 282 -12.14 32.15 17.62
N GLU A 283 -11.31 32.17 18.67
CA GLU A 283 -11.58 32.28 20.11
C GLU A 283 -12.28 33.55 20.65
N THR A 284 -12.77 34.47 19.82
CA THR A 284 -13.39 35.72 20.31
C THR A 284 -14.90 35.81 20.11
N GLY A 285 -15.52 34.87 19.38
CA GLY A 285 -16.95 34.94 19.04
C GLY A 285 -17.74 33.63 19.04
N LYS A 286 -17.15 32.48 19.41
CA LYS A 286 -17.77 31.13 19.41
C LYS A 286 -18.82 30.94 18.29
N LYS A 287 -18.45 31.25 17.04
CA LYS A 287 -19.31 31.00 15.88
C LYS A 287 -19.05 29.59 15.35
N GLU A 288 -20.14 28.88 15.06
CA GLU A 288 -20.09 27.58 14.39
C GLU A 288 -19.28 27.68 13.09
N GLY A 289 -18.27 26.83 12.97
CA GLY A 289 -17.51 26.63 11.75
C GLY A 289 -18.16 25.57 10.86
N THR A 290 -17.35 24.93 10.02
CA THR A 290 -17.84 23.92 9.07
C THR A 290 -18.11 22.58 9.76
N PRO A 291 -18.99 21.73 9.17
CA PRO A 291 -19.13 20.34 9.59
C PRO A 291 -17.76 19.65 9.64
N ALA A 292 -17.50 18.96 10.75
CA ALA A 292 -16.26 18.22 10.95
C ALA A 292 -16.37 16.86 10.28
N GLN A 293 -15.29 16.43 9.63
CA GLN A 293 -15.20 15.08 9.07
C GLN A 293 -14.28 14.22 9.92
N VAL A 294 -14.60 12.93 10.01
CA VAL A 294 -13.68 11.95 10.56
C VAL A 294 -12.47 11.81 9.64
N ASP A 295 -11.31 11.62 10.24
CA ASP A 295 -10.10 11.31 9.49
C ASP A 295 -10.09 9.86 8.97
N LYS A 296 -9.00 9.47 8.29
CA LYS A 296 -8.79 8.11 7.79
C LYS A 296 -8.82 7.04 8.90
N GLY A 297 -8.61 7.40 10.16
CA GLY A 297 -8.69 6.53 11.32
C GLY A 297 -10.08 6.48 11.96
N GLY A 298 -11.07 7.15 11.36
CA GLY A 298 -12.44 7.21 11.86
C GLY A 298 -12.58 8.06 13.12
N LYS A 299 -11.69 9.03 13.37
CA LYS A 299 -11.70 9.89 14.56
C LYS A 299 -11.82 11.37 14.21
N TYR A 300 -12.32 12.17 15.15
CA TYR A 300 -12.43 13.62 15.04
C TYR A 300 -11.21 14.33 15.65
N SER A 301 -10.74 15.39 15.01
CA SER A 301 -9.61 16.20 15.47
C SER A 301 -9.89 16.85 16.84
N GLN A 302 -8.82 17.20 17.55
CA GLN A 302 -8.91 18.01 18.76
C GLN A 302 -9.67 19.32 18.49
N HIS A 303 -10.40 19.81 19.50
CA HIS A 303 -11.31 20.96 19.43
C HIS A 303 -12.49 20.79 18.46
N THR A 304 -12.77 19.56 18.00
CA THR A 304 -14.07 19.27 17.37
C THR A 304 -15.15 19.40 18.42
N CYS A 305 -16.17 20.20 18.13
CA CYS A 305 -17.37 20.28 18.95
C CYS A 305 -18.43 19.31 18.45
N VAL A 306 -19.24 18.81 19.37
CA VAL A 306 -20.36 17.93 19.08
C VAL A 306 -21.64 18.52 19.65
N ARG A 307 -22.72 18.38 18.89
CA ARG A 307 -24.11 18.57 19.34
C ARG A 307 -24.80 17.23 19.44
N LYS A 308 -25.70 17.15 20.41
CA LYS A 308 -26.60 16.02 20.61
C LYS A 308 -28.02 16.47 20.28
N PHE A 309 -28.72 15.68 19.45
CA PHE A 309 -30.12 15.86 19.14
C PHE A 309 -30.88 14.64 19.64
N CYS A 310 -32.02 14.84 20.29
CA CYS A 310 -32.92 13.77 20.70
C CYS A 310 -34.03 13.65 19.64
N ASP A 311 -34.18 12.47 19.03
CA ASP A 311 -35.03 12.27 17.85
C ASP A 311 -36.43 11.68 18.18
N LYS A 312 -36.75 11.43 19.46
CA LYS A 312 -38.08 10.91 19.88
C LYS A 312 -39.05 12.01 20.31
N SER A 313 -40.25 11.96 19.70
CA SER A 313 -41.48 12.70 20.04
C SER A 313 -41.79 12.69 21.56
N PRO A 314 -42.34 13.77 22.16
CA PRO A 314 -42.96 14.95 21.53
C PRO A 314 -41.96 16.00 21.03
N TYR A 315 -40.66 15.73 21.11
CA TYR A 315 -39.65 16.67 20.63
C TYR A 315 -39.03 16.19 19.32
N THR A 316 -39.48 16.79 18.21
CA THR A 316 -38.51 17.35 17.25
C THR A 316 -38.17 18.74 17.75
N CYS A 317 -37.35 18.84 18.80
CA CYS A 317 -36.80 20.13 19.20
C CYS A 317 -35.84 20.59 18.08
N SER A 318 -36.37 21.33 17.12
CA SER A 318 -35.65 22.16 16.16
C SER A 318 -35.01 23.38 16.86
N VAL A 319 -34.50 23.20 18.07
CA VAL A 319 -33.67 24.21 18.72
C VAL A 319 -32.25 23.73 18.52
N LYS A 320 -31.43 24.52 17.80
CA LYS A 320 -29.99 24.31 17.76
C LYS A 320 -29.48 24.29 19.20
N GLY A 321 -29.28 23.08 19.74
CA GLY A 321 -28.87 22.91 21.12
C GLY A 321 -27.49 23.54 21.37
N PRO A 322 -27.18 23.91 22.62
CA PRO A 322 -25.81 24.27 23.01
C PRO A 322 -24.81 23.16 22.63
N ILE A 323 -23.52 23.51 22.56
CA ILE A 323 -22.43 22.53 22.37
C ILE A 323 -22.57 21.48 23.47
N PHE A 324 -22.68 20.20 23.10
CA PHE A 324 -22.83 19.08 24.02
C PHE A 324 -21.49 18.61 24.58
N GLY A 325 -20.45 18.66 23.75
CA GLY A 325 -19.09 18.39 24.19
C GLY A 325 -18.04 18.86 23.20
N GLU A 326 -16.80 18.84 23.65
CA GLU A 326 -15.63 19.19 22.88
C GLU A 326 -14.58 18.08 22.98
N CYS A 327 -13.95 17.74 21.86
CA CYS A 327 -12.88 16.76 21.83
C CYS A 327 -11.58 17.36 22.37
N LEU A 328 -11.12 16.88 23.53
CA LEU A 328 -9.89 17.31 24.18
C LEU A 328 -9.07 16.08 24.59
N ASP A 329 -7.82 16.03 24.15
CA ASP A 329 -6.85 14.99 24.52
C ASP A 329 -7.36 13.54 24.35
N GLY A 330 -8.09 13.30 23.25
CA GLY A 330 -8.64 11.99 22.91
C GLY A 330 -9.92 11.60 23.66
N GLN A 331 -10.47 12.51 24.48
CA GLN A 331 -11.72 12.32 25.21
C GLN A 331 -12.73 13.42 24.91
N TRP A 332 -14.02 13.08 25.00
CA TRP A 332 -15.08 14.07 24.91
C TRP A 332 -15.28 14.72 26.27
N ASN A 333 -15.04 16.03 26.33
CA ASN A 333 -15.36 16.84 27.48
C ASN A 333 -16.80 17.35 27.34
N PHE A 334 -17.72 16.74 28.07
CA PHE A 334 -19.15 17.08 28.00
C PHE A 334 -19.46 18.27 28.89
N THR A 335 -20.22 19.22 28.36
CA THR A 335 -20.90 20.22 29.20
C THR A 335 -22.13 19.56 29.81
N ALA A 336 -22.31 19.67 31.12
CA ALA A 336 -23.43 19.10 31.87
C ALA A 336 -24.77 19.59 31.30
N LEU A 337 -25.32 18.81 30.37
CA LEU A 337 -26.63 18.97 29.79
C LEU A 337 -27.28 17.61 29.85
N ASP A 338 -28.46 17.61 30.44
CA ASP A 338 -29.21 16.46 30.90
C ASP A 338 -29.28 15.35 29.84
N GLU A 339 -29.26 14.10 30.30
CA GLU A 339 -29.69 12.94 29.53
C GLU A 339 -30.97 13.33 28.77
N CYS A 340 -31.20 12.81 27.56
CA CYS A 340 -32.45 13.11 26.85
C CYS A 340 -33.61 12.75 27.79
N LEU A 341 -34.18 13.77 28.44
CA LEU A 341 -35.08 13.59 29.58
C LEU A 341 -36.24 12.77 29.06
N ASN A 342 -36.36 11.58 29.64
CA ASN A 342 -37.02 10.40 29.10
C ASN A 342 -38.22 10.69 28.18
N ALA A 343 -38.15 10.16 26.96
CA ALA A 343 -39.22 10.05 25.96
C ALA A 343 -40.41 9.15 26.40
N ARG A 344 -40.82 9.22 27.67
CA ARG A 344 -41.93 8.46 28.29
C ARG A 344 -42.80 9.28 29.25
N GLY A 345 -42.60 10.60 29.29
CA GLY A 345 -43.45 11.52 30.06
C GLY A 345 -44.81 11.77 29.41
N CYS A 346 -45.78 12.24 30.19
CA CYS A 346 -47.16 12.46 29.77
C CYS A 346 -47.47 13.94 29.66
N ASP A 347 -48.23 14.30 28.62
CA ASP A 347 -48.68 15.68 28.41
C ASP A 347 -49.79 16.02 29.41
N GLY A 348 -49.64 17.11 30.16
CA GLY A 348 -50.69 17.63 31.03
C GLY A 348 -51.91 18.15 30.27
N GLY A 349 -51.74 18.60 29.03
CA GLY A 349 -52.81 19.01 28.13
C GLY A 349 -53.76 17.86 27.76
N ASP A 350 -53.24 16.63 27.67
CA ASP A 350 -54.07 15.45 27.37
C ASP A 350 -55.16 15.22 28.42
N LEU A 351 -54.89 15.51 29.69
CA LEU A 351 -55.88 15.35 30.76
C LEU A 351 -57.14 16.18 30.52
N PHE A 352 -56.99 17.38 29.98
CA PHE A 352 -58.11 18.29 29.69
C PHE A 352 -58.64 18.09 28.28
N ASN A 353 -57.77 18.12 27.27
CA ASN A 353 -58.18 18.20 25.86
C ASN A 353 -58.59 16.83 25.29
N LYS A 354 -57.85 15.77 25.65
CA LYS A 354 -58.06 14.42 25.12
C LYS A 354 -58.98 13.62 26.04
N LEU A 355 -58.70 13.64 27.33
CA LEU A 355 -59.42 12.88 28.36
C LEU A 355 -60.60 13.65 28.96
N GLY A 356 -60.72 14.95 28.74
CA GLY A 356 -61.93 15.72 29.04
C GLY A 356 -62.15 16.05 30.52
N PHE A 357 -61.16 15.86 31.39
CA PHE A 357 -61.32 16.14 32.82
C PHE A 357 -61.48 17.64 33.09
N GLU A 358 -62.29 17.97 34.10
CA GLU A 358 -62.67 19.35 34.43
C GLU A 358 -61.64 19.99 35.37
N ILE A 359 -61.10 19.21 36.31
CA ILE A 359 -60.11 19.66 37.30
C ILE A 359 -59.00 18.62 37.38
N VAL A 360 -57.74 19.06 37.43
CA VAL A 360 -56.57 18.21 37.64
C VAL A 360 -55.71 18.80 38.75
N MET A 361 -55.42 17.98 39.77
CA MET A 361 -54.55 18.33 40.89
C MET A 361 -53.35 17.38 40.93
N VAL A 362 -52.13 17.93 40.96
CA VAL A 362 -50.91 17.15 41.08
C VAL A 362 -50.78 16.62 42.51
N ARG A 363 -50.40 15.35 42.67
CA ARG A 363 -50.12 14.77 43.99
C ARG A 363 -48.67 14.99 44.35
N GLU A 364 -48.38 16.21 44.79
CA GLU A 364 -47.03 16.63 45.24
C GLU A 364 -46.52 15.68 46.34
N GLY A 365 -45.31 15.14 46.17
CA GLY A 365 -44.68 14.21 47.11
C GLY A 365 -44.87 12.72 46.82
N GLU A 366 -45.68 12.35 45.82
CA GLU A 366 -45.92 10.94 45.43
C GLU A 366 -45.31 10.54 44.08
N GLY A 367 -44.29 11.29 43.63
CA GLY A 367 -43.50 10.97 42.43
C GLY A 367 -43.48 12.04 41.34
N SER A 368 -43.52 13.33 41.67
CA SER A 368 -43.57 14.40 40.66
C SER A 368 -42.25 15.18 40.55
N ASP A 369 -41.44 14.86 39.55
CA ASP A 369 -40.64 15.87 38.85
C ASP A 369 -41.47 16.33 37.65
N SER A 370 -42.13 17.49 37.76
CA SER A 370 -42.86 18.11 36.65
C SER A 370 -42.03 19.22 36.03
N TYR A 371 -41.83 19.17 34.72
CA TYR A 371 -41.22 20.27 33.97
C TYR A 371 -42.32 21.19 33.44
N LYS A 372 -42.13 22.50 33.63
CA LYS A 372 -43.01 23.52 33.07
C LYS A 372 -42.23 24.33 32.06
N ASP A 373 -42.59 24.23 30.79
CA ASP A 373 -42.22 25.22 29.78
C ASP A 373 -43.33 26.29 29.71
N ASP A 374 -43.03 27.43 29.09
CA ASP A 374 -43.92 28.59 28.96
C ASP A 374 -45.25 28.29 28.25
N TYR A 375 -45.37 27.12 27.60
CA TYR A 375 -46.55 26.75 26.81
C TYR A 375 -47.21 25.42 27.19
N VAL A 376 -46.53 24.46 27.86
CA VAL A 376 -47.08 23.12 28.17
C VAL A 376 -46.48 22.56 29.47
N ARG A 377 -47.30 21.88 30.29
CA ARG A 377 -46.82 21.11 31.47
C ARG A 377 -46.59 19.65 31.08
N PHE A 378 -45.37 19.16 31.25
CA PHE A 378 -45.03 17.75 31.04
C PHE A 378 -44.68 17.06 32.36
N TYR A 379 -45.16 15.83 32.50
CA TYR A 379 -44.99 15.02 33.69
C TYR A 379 -44.09 13.82 33.39
N THR A 380 -43.09 13.57 34.24
CA THR A 380 -42.22 12.40 34.10
C THR A 380 -42.98 11.10 34.38
N THR A 381 -42.54 9.97 33.82
CA THR A 381 -43.08 8.64 34.16
C THR A 381 -43.06 8.43 35.67
N GLY A 382 -44.17 7.95 36.25
CA GLY A 382 -44.37 7.83 37.69
C GLY A 382 -45.07 9.03 38.34
N SER A 383 -45.24 10.14 37.61
CA SER A 383 -46.01 11.29 38.09
C SER A 383 -47.47 10.93 38.32
N LYS A 384 -48.04 11.40 39.44
CA LYS A 384 -49.42 11.10 39.85
C LYS A 384 -50.28 12.34 39.96
N VAL A 385 -51.52 12.24 39.47
CA VAL A 385 -52.52 13.30 39.52
C VAL A 385 -53.87 12.77 40.01
N ASN A 386 -54.67 13.65 40.58
CA ASN A 386 -56.09 13.46 40.81
C ASN A 386 -56.85 14.23 39.73
N ALA A 387 -57.66 13.55 38.93
CA ALA A 387 -58.47 14.17 37.87
C ALA A 387 -59.97 14.05 38.21
N GLU A 388 -60.70 15.15 38.10
CA GLU A 388 -62.13 15.23 38.45
C GLU A 388 -63.01 15.31 37.20
N CYS A 389 -64.10 14.58 37.23
CA CYS A 389 -65.14 14.57 36.22
C CYS A 389 -66.50 14.49 36.92
N LYS A 390 -67.31 15.56 36.83
CA LYS A 390 -68.68 15.60 37.37
C LYS A 390 -68.78 15.19 38.85
N GLY A 391 -67.87 15.71 39.69
CA GLY A 391 -67.85 15.43 41.13
C GLY A 391 -67.26 14.07 41.52
N LYS A 392 -66.72 13.29 40.57
CA LYS A 392 -65.98 12.04 40.84
C LYS A 392 -64.50 12.23 40.53
N THR A 393 -63.64 11.71 41.40
CA THR A 393 -62.18 11.78 41.27
C THR A 393 -61.59 10.44 40.84
N VAL A 394 -60.66 10.47 39.88
CA VAL A 394 -59.84 9.33 39.44
C VAL A 394 -58.38 9.63 39.73
N ARG A 395 -57.63 8.61 40.16
CA ARG A 395 -56.18 8.69 40.39
C ARG A 395 -55.46 8.21 39.15
N LEU A 396 -54.74 9.10 38.48
CA LEU A 396 -54.00 8.77 37.28
C LEU A 396 -52.49 8.80 37.55
N GLU A 397 -51.77 7.88 36.94
CA GLU A 397 -50.32 7.81 36.91
C GLU A 397 -49.84 7.89 35.46
N CYS A 398 -48.80 8.68 35.26
CA CYS A 398 -48.13 8.78 33.97
C CYS A 398 -47.25 7.55 33.75
N SER A 399 -47.53 6.76 32.72
CA SER A 399 -46.70 5.63 32.33
C SER A 399 -46.59 5.51 30.82
N ASN A 400 -45.36 5.35 30.31
CA ASN A 400 -45.10 5.18 28.88
C ASN A 400 -45.75 6.22 27.96
N GLY A 401 -45.89 7.47 28.42
CA GLY A 401 -46.49 8.57 27.65
C GLY A 401 -48.02 8.66 27.70
N GLU A 402 -48.70 7.80 28.47
CA GLU A 402 -50.15 7.82 28.64
C GLU A 402 -50.56 7.93 30.11
N TRP A 403 -51.74 8.52 30.33
CA TRP A 403 -52.35 8.63 31.66
C TRP A 403 -53.25 7.43 31.90
N HIS A 404 -52.92 6.65 32.92
CA HIS A 404 -53.67 5.45 33.29
C HIS A 404 -54.13 5.55 34.74
N ASP A 405 -55.23 4.89 35.06
CA ASP A 405 -55.61 4.68 36.45
C ASP A 405 -54.53 3.89 37.19
N SER A 406 -54.14 4.39 38.37
CA SER A 406 -52.99 3.87 39.11
C SER A 406 -53.18 2.43 39.60
N GLU A 407 -54.44 1.97 39.73
CA GLU A 407 -54.76 0.64 40.26
C GLU A 407 -55.02 -0.37 39.13
N THR A 408 -55.75 0.06 38.10
CA THR A 408 -56.24 -0.81 37.02
C THR A 408 -55.41 -0.73 35.74
N ARG A 409 -54.54 0.29 35.61
CA ARG A 409 -53.80 0.64 34.38
C ARG A 409 -54.69 0.93 33.17
N THR A 410 -55.97 1.21 33.37
CA THR A 410 -56.90 1.54 32.28
C THR A 410 -56.89 3.04 31.96
N VAL A 411 -57.14 3.41 30.71
CA VAL A 411 -57.29 4.81 30.31
C VAL A 411 -58.72 5.26 30.56
N HIS A 412 -58.89 6.34 31.31
CA HIS A 412 -60.19 6.93 31.63
C HIS A 412 -60.43 8.21 30.87
N ARG A 413 -61.66 8.38 30.37
CA ARG A 413 -62.13 9.61 29.75
C ARG A 413 -63.35 10.15 30.48
N CYS A 414 -63.38 11.45 30.74
CA CYS A 414 -64.57 12.16 31.17
C CYS A 414 -65.47 12.43 29.96
N THR A 415 -66.75 12.04 30.07
CA THR A 415 -67.76 12.22 29.03
C THR A 415 -68.98 12.95 29.58
N SER A 416 -69.94 13.30 28.71
CA SER A 416 -71.23 13.86 29.10
C SER A 416 -72.03 12.94 30.05
N GLU A 417 -71.69 11.67 30.19
CA GLU A 417 -72.34 10.73 31.11
C GLU A 417 -71.48 10.41 32.35
N GLY A 418 -70.30 11.01 32.48
CA GLY A 418 -69.33 10.75 33.55
C GLY A 418 -68.09 10.00 33.06
N ILE A 419 -67.35 9.39 33.98
CA ILE A 419 -66.11 8.66 33.70
C ILE A 419 -66.43 7.37 32.95
N ARG A 420 -65.82 7.16 31.78
CA ARG A 420 -65.86 5.90 31.03
C ARG A 420 -64.46 5.35 30.85
N HIS A 421 -64.33 4.02 30.91
CA HIS A 421 -63.12 3.33 30.53
C HIS A 421 -63.05 3.23 29.02
N TYR A 422 -61.86 3.42 28.47
CA TYR A 422 -61.58 3.22 27.06
C TYR A 422 -60.78 1.91 26.90
N GLU A 423 -61.40 0.87 26.36
CA GLU A 423 -60.66 -0.29 25.83
C GLU A 423 -60.11 0.11 24.46
N GLY A 424 -58.89 0.64 24.43
CA GLY A 424 -58.17 0.87 23.20
C GLY A 424 -57.82 -0.46 22.55
N TYR A 425 -58.21 -0.62 21.29
CA TYR A 425 -57.91 -1.76 20.42
C TYR A 425 -56.46 -2.25 20.57
N SER A 426 -56.31 -3.53 20.92
CA SER A 426 -55.16 -4.33 20.51
C SER A 426 -55.10 -4.34 18.98
N LEU A 427 -54.13 -3.63 18.40
CA LEU A 427 -53.61 -3.98 17.08
C LEU A 427 -52.89 -5.32 17.24
N ILE A 428 -53.63 -6.41 17.04
CA ILE A 428 -53.07 -7.68 16.64
C ILE A 428 -52.52 -7.47 15.23
N LEU A 429 -51.20 -7.46 15.10
CA LEU A 429 -50.51 -7.63 13.82
C LEU A 429 -50.65 -9.09 13.40
N GLU A 430 -51.29 -9.33 12.24
CA GLU A 430 -50.85 -10.38 11.32
C GLU A 430 -49.58 -9.93 10.60
#